data_AF-A0A518CPK7-F1
#
_entry.id   AF-A0A518CPK7-F1
#
_cell.length_a   1.000
_cell.length_b   1.000
_cell.length_c   1.000
_cell.angle_alpha   90.00
_cell.angle_beta   90.00
_cell.angle_gamma   90.00
#
_symmetry.space_group_name_H-M   'P 1'
#
loop_
_entity.id
_entity.type
_entity.pdbx_description
1 polymer ?
#
loop_
_entity_poly.entity_id
_entity_poly.type
_entity_poly.pdbx_seq_one_letter_code
_entity_poly.pdbx_strand_id
1 'polypeptide(L)'
;MKHDVHTMSHLKTRTLCFSTLIATLILFVDAPQSVFAQEDSGNFFEGFAKPLRNLTADGGSEDIADSKTEQAPPPAVEELALDLLVSGQTHPSQQIDTELTNAEAIKDFARNRSQLGDILEEGKIDSDSMEVIRKSLEQLLYSLTVKEHQKSEESNKIYDLLYRYFVKKSGEDLPPIQRQRYREQVFSQMLPLMEEMLKQNYFVRLRIAILLSDLDLKIGDYRNNISPVPFRAAVDLALKTVASEDQPEAVKICCLRSLHKGLQYGDFSKVYRLQIVAVCIDQLLGKADNWWYQRELVKCLEVSDVDIDENGVPVVVHALAVVLSDPTRNKMVRSQAAHALGRVPISSGMRINFELLSYELLSFTISMAEERDDMISSYEGSQVPAAFMSHWGLCFGNVYLAYQPLDQQEKTNEVGLLQRTTRPGMNDHATQIKETYSRIHPFFSFLLNKNNFNTKFPEAMVTSGKKWLEEYPPSDFKVAPNTEALVNLNQKSQPEAAQTASR
;
A
#
# COMPACT_ATOMS: atom_id res chain seq x y z
N MET A 1 -15.52 -7.02 82.70
CA MET A 1 -16.17 -8.26 83.20
C MET A 1 -17.10 -8.78 82.12
N LYS A 2 -16.90 -10.05 81.72
CA LYS A 2 -17.82 -11.00 81.04
C LYS A 2 -18.29 -10.59 79.62
N HIS A 3 -17.79 -11.16 78.53
CA HIS A 3 -17.95 -12.54 77.99
C HIS A 3 -19.40 -13.00 77.86
N ASP A 4 -19.86 -13.21 76.61
CA ASP A 4 -20.23 -14.51 75.99
C ASP A 4 -21.06 -14.23 74.71
N VAL A 5 -20.72 -14.67 73.49
CA VAL A 5 -20.41 -16.01 72.94
C VAL A 5 -21.63 -16.91 72.84
N HIS A 6 -22.06 -17.21 71.59
CA HIS A 6 -22.61 -18.50 71.09
C HIS A 6 -23.23 -18.31 69.69
N THR A 7 -23.09 -19.17 68.66
CA THR A 7 -22.31 -20.40 68.44
C THR A 7 -22.31 -20.72 66.94
N MET A 8 -21.22 -21.30 66.47
CA MET A 8 -21.01 -21.99 65.19
C MET A 8 -21.94 -23.20 64.96
N SER A 9 -22.17 -23.58 63.70
CA SER A 9 -21.68 -24.85 63.10
C SER A 9 -22.10 -24.97 61.61
N HIS A 10 -21.12 -24.98 60.71
CA HIS A 10 -20.68 -26.12 59.88
C HIS A 10 -21.67 -26.62 58.82
N LEU A 11 -21.32 -26.40 57.55
CA LEU A 11 -21.08 -27.53 56.65
C LEU A 11 -19.91 -27.23 55.69
N LYS A 12 -18.94 -28.14 55.67
CA LYS A 12 -17.81 -28.23 54.75
C LYS A 12 -18.20 -29.11 53.56
N THR A 13 -17.92 -28.68 52.33
CA THR A 13 -17.45 -29.53 51.21
C THR A 13 -16.88 -28.62 50.11
N ARG A 14 -15.56 -28.40 50.06
CA ARG A 14 -14.60 -28.91 49.07
C ARG A 14 -15.10 -28.90 47.60
N THR A 15 -14.64 -27.93 46.79
CA THR A 15 -13.48 -28.00 45.86
C THR A 15 -13.77 -28.83 44.60
N LEU A 16 -13.86 -28.18 43.43
CA LEU A 16 -12.97 -28.43 42.27
C LEU A 16 -13.34 -27.56 41.05
N CYS A 17 -12.32 -26.92 40.47
CA CYS A 17 -12.16 -26.54 39.06
C CYS A 17 -13.13 -25.53 38.40
N PHE A 18 -12.89 -24.23 38.61
CA PHE A 18 -13.29 -23.19 37.64
C PHE A 18 -12.27 -22.02 37.67
N SER A 19 -11.00 -22.32 37.36
CA SER A 19 -9.95 -21.28 37.22
C SER A 19 -8.83 -21.67 36.24
N THR A 20 -9.10 -22.59 35.30
CA THR A 20 -8.12 -23.07 34.32
C THR A 20 -8.66 -23.11 32.89
N LEU A 21 -9.49 -22.14 32.49
CA LEU A 21 -9.94 -22.02 31.09
C LEU A 21 -9.86 -20.61 30.48
N ILE A 22 -9.36 -19.62 31.23
CA ILE A 22 -9.14 -18.24 30.72
C ILE A 22 -7.63 -17.91 30.61
N ALA A 23 -6.76 -18.80 31.10
CA ALA A 23 -5.30 -18.64 31.01
C ALA A 23 -4.65 -19.34 29.78
N THR A 24 -5.44 -19.94 28.88
CA THR A 24 -4.90 -20.66 27.69
C THR A 24 -5.15 -19.92 26.37
N LEU A 25 -5.86 -18.78 26.39
CA LEU A 25 -6.05 -17.92 25.20
C LEU A 25 -5.19 -16.64 25.21
N ILE A 26 -4.30 -16.49 26.20
CA ILE A 26 -3.41 -15.32 26.35
C ILE A 26 -1.93 -15.68 26.02
N LEU A 27 -1.62 -16.93 25.66
CA LEU A 27 -0.24 -17.38 25.36
C LEU A 27 0.13 -17.41 23.86
N PHE A 28 -0.56 -16.65 22.99
CA PHE A 28 -0.17 -16.51 21.57
C PHE A 28 -0.03 -15.06 21.09
N VAL A 29 0.26 -14.13 22.00
CA VAL A 29 0.66 -12.76 21.64
C VAL A 29 2.10 -12.51 22.09
N ASP A 30 3.03 -13.26 21.49
CA ASP A 30 4.41 -12.81 21.30
C ASP A 30 4.67 -12.77 19.80
N ALA A 31 3.96 -11.87 19.11
CA ALA A 31 4.44 -11.37 17.84
C ALA A 31 5.64 -10.46 18.16
N PRO A 32 6.85 -10.75 17.64
CA PRO A 32 8.03 -9.97 17.99
C PRO A 32 7.81 -8.51 17.54
N GLN A 33 8.19 -7.56 18.40
CA GLN A 33 8.12 -6.11 18.13
C GLN A 33 8.84 -5.68 16.82
N SER A 34 9.60 -6.58 16.19
CA SER A 34 10.22 -6.41 14.88
C SER A 34 9.23 -6.40 13.70
N VAL A 35 7.98 -6.86 13.88
CA VAL A 35 6.95 -6.83 12.82
C VAL A 35 6.41 -5.41 12.60
N PHE A 36 6.31 -4.61 13.68
CA PHE A 36 5.68 -3.30 13.65
C PHE A 36 6.59 -2.18 13.09
N ALA A 37 7.91 -2.37 13.10
CA ALA A 37 8.85 -1.39 12.54
C ALA A 37 9.06 -1.51 11.02
N GLN A 38 8.41 -2.46 10.34
CA GLN A 38 8.68 -2.82 8.93
C GLN A 38 7.70 -2.24 7.91
N GLU A 39 6.53 -1.72 8.33
CA GLU A 39 5.53 -1.13 7.43
C GLU A 39 6.05 0.10 6.66
N ASP A 40 6.72 1.03 7.34
CA ASP A 40 7.20 2.28 6.72
C ASP A 40 8.49 2.11 5.88
N SER A 41 9.11 0.93 5.90
CA SER A 41 10.26 0.60 5.03
C SER A 41 9.84 0.02 3.66
N GLY A 42 8.53 -0.16 3.43
CA GLY A 42 8.03 -0.91 2.27
C GLY A 42 8.31 -2.41 2.34
N ASN A 43 8.84 -2.92 3.47
CA ASN A 43 9.27 -4.30 3.66
C ASN A 43 8.46 -5.04 4.74
N PHE A 44 7.13 -4.88 4.77
CA PHE A 44 6.22 -5.80 5.48
C PHE A 44 6.56 -7.28 5.21
N PHE A 45 7.10 -7.57 4.01
CA PHE A 45 7.43 -8.91 3.53
C PHE A 45 8.66 -9.56 4.15
N GLU A 46 9.59 -8.86 4.81
CA GLU A 46 10.76 -9.52 5.40
C GLU A 46 10.39 -10.35 6.65
N GLY A 47 9.37 -9.94 7.42
CA GLY A 47 8.86 -10.70 8.56
C GLY A 47 8.23 -12.03 8.15
N PHE A 48 7.58 -12.08 6.97
CA PHE A 48 7.03 -13.30 6.37
C PHE A 48 8.08 -14.11 5.60
N ALA A 49 9.07 -13.45 4.99
CA ALA A 49 10.13 -14.10 4.20
C ALA A 49 11.26 -14.71 5.05
N LYS A 50 11.55 -14.19 6.26
CA LYS A 50 12.60 -14.72 7.15
C LYS A 50 12.37 -16.19 7.56
N PRO A 51 11.16 -16.60 7.98
CA PRO A 51 10.88 -18.02 8.23
C PRO A 51 10.97 -18.89 6.97
N LEU A 52 10.84 -18.31 5.77
CA LEU A 52 10.87 -19.01 4.48
C LEU A 52 12.29 -19.13 3.90
N ARG A 53 13.18 -18.14 4.11
CA ARG A 53 14.60 -18.21 3.71
C ARG A 53 15.41 -19.24 4.51
N ASN A 54 15.03 -19.50 5.75
CA ASN A 54 15.70 -20.53 6.56
C ASN A 54 15.37 -21.96 6.11
N LEU A 55 14.33 -22.18 5.29
CA LEU A 55 13.97 -23.51 4.76
C LEU A 55 14.82 -23.93 3.56
N THR A 56 15.55 -23.01 2.91
CA THR A 56 16.46 -23.34 1.80
C THR A 56 17.91 -23.50 2.24
N ALA A 57 18.24 -23.25 3.52
CA ALA A 57 19.60 -23.29 4.03
C ALA A 57 20.00 -24.63 4.67
N ASP A 58 19.05 -25.55 4.87
CA ASP A 58 19.28 -26.81 5.62
C ASP A 58 18.91 -28.07 4.81
N GLY A 59 19.09 -28.01 3.49
CA GLY A 59 18.96 -29.16 2.59
C GLY A 59 20.35 -29.68 2.20
N GLY A 60 20.75 -30.79 2.81
CA GLY A 60 21.99 -31.50 2.51
C GLY A 60 22.11 -31.90 1.04
N SER A 61 23.36 -31.89 0.57
CA SER A 61 23.79 -32.34 -0.75
C SER A 61 23.52 -33.84 -0.94
N GLU A 62 22.52 -34.18 -1.75
CA GLU A 62 22.47 -35.46 -2.45
C GLU A 62 22.22 -35.22 -3.94
N ASP A 63 23.02 -35.91 -4.74
CA ASP A 63 23.08 -35.84 -6.20
C ASP A 63 21.73 -36.18 -6.84
N ILE A 64 21.08 -35.19 -7.47
CA ILE A 64 19.95 -35.43 -8.37
C ILE A 64 20.39 -35.12 -9.80
N ALA A 65 20.42 -36.20 -10.59
CA ALA A 65 20.74 -36.22 -12.00
C ALA A 65 19.76 -35.40 -12.86
N ASP A 66 20.30 -34.90 -13.97
CA ASP A 66 19.65 -34.21 -15.09
C ASP A 66 18.19 -34.66 -15.34
N SER A 67 17.24 -33.80 -14.97
CA SER A 67 15.92 -33.78 -15.61
C SER A 67 15.67 -32.38 -16.17
N LYS A 68 15.83 -32.27 -17.49
CA LYS A 68 15.43 -31.08 -18.25
C LYS A 68 13.91 -30.97 -18.20
N THR A 69 13.41 -30.19 -17.26
CA THR A 69 12.02 -29.71 -17.31
C THR A 69 11.97 -28.58 -18.33
N GLU A 70 11.21 -28.80 -19.39
CA GLU A 70 10.94 -27.83 -20.45
C GLU A 70 10.05 -26.71 -19.86
N GLN A 71 10.70 -25.70 -19.29
CA GLN A 71 10.05 -24.46 -18.89
C GLN A 71 9.48 -23.81 -20.14
N ALA A 72 8.17 -23.52 -20.11
CA ALA A 72 7.55 -22.70 -21.15
C ALA A 72 8.36 -21.40 -21.31
N PRO A 73 8.68 -20.98 -22.55
CA PRO A 73 9.51 -19.81 -22.76
C PRO A 73 8.81 -18.59 -22.15
N PRO A 74 9.56 -17.73 -21.43
CA PRO A 74 8.99 -16.49 -20.91
C PRO A 74 8.41 -15.66 -22.08
N PRO A 75 7.37 -14.84 -21.83
CA PRO A 75 6.88 -13.92 -22.85
C PRO A 75 8.05 -13.07 -23.39
N ALA A 76 8.08 -12.83 -24.71
CA ALA A 76 9.20 -12.19 -25.41
C ALA A 76 9.69 -10.86 -24.81
N VAL A 77 8.85 -10.17 -24.02
CA VAL A 77 9.20 -8.94 -23.30
C VAL A 77 10.09 -9.21 -22.08
N GLU A 78 9.85 -10.30 -21.36
CA GLU A 78 10.68 -10.73 -20.24
C GLU A 78 12.05 -11.24 -20.71
N GLU A 79 12.11 -11.93 -21.85
CA GLU A 79 13.36 -12.37 -22.46
C GLU A 79 14.21 -11.16 -22.91
N LEU A 80 13.58 -10.15 -23.53
CA LEU A 80 14.26 -8.90 -23.90
C LEU A 80 14.75 -8.11 -22.66
N ALA A 81 13.97 -8.10 -21.57
CA ALA A 81 14.33 -7.43 -20.33
C ALA A 81 15.47 -8.18 -19.61
N LEU A 82 15.46 -9.51 -19.60
CA LEU A 82 16.55 -10.34 -19.08
C LEU A 82 17.81 -10.16 -19.92
N ASP A 83 17.72 -10.18 -21.24
CA ASP A 83 18.86 -9.99 -22.14
C ASP A 83 19.47 -8.59 -22.02
N LEU A 84 18.66 -7.55 -21.81
CA LEU A 84 19.16 -6.20 -21.51
C LEU A 84 19.83 -6.13 -20.13
N LEU A 85 19.27 -6.79 -19.11
CA LEU A 85 19.86 -6.91 -17.78
C LEU A 85 21.19 -7.65 -17.81
N VAL A 86 21.29 -8.73 -18.58
CA VAL A 86 22.50 -9.56 -18.70
C VAL A 86 23.55 -8.89 -19.59
N SER A 87 23.15 -8.15 -20.63
CA SER A 87 24.08 -7.45 -21.53
C SER A 87 24.62 -6.13 -20.96
N GLY A 88 24.07 -5.62 -19.86
CA GLY A 88 24.42 -4.33 -19.29
C GLY A 88 24.08 -3.14 -20.20
N GLN A 89 23.26 -3.36 -21.23
CA GLN A 89 22.80 -2.29 -22.11
C GLN A 89 21.63 -1.55 -21.48
N THR A 90 21.76 -0.23 -21.36
CA THR A 90 20.67 0.62 -20.90
C THR A 90 19.56 0.65 -21.95
N HIS A 91 18.34 0.29 -21.55
CA HIS A 91 17.18 0.34 -22.44
C HIS A 91 17.06 1.75 -23.05
N PRO A 92 16.72 1.90 -24.35
CA PRO A 92 16.68 3.20 -25.02
C PRO A 92 15.87 4.26 -24.28
N SER A 93 14.73 3.90 -23.69
CA SER A 93 13.91 4.83 -22.88
C SER A 93 14.59 5.36 -21.62
N GLN A 94 15.67 4.72 -21.17
CA GLN A 94 16.46 5.15 -20.02
C GLN A 94 17.63 6.04 -20.44
N GLN A 95 18.03 6.05 -21.70
CA GLN A 95 19.20 6.81 -22.15
C GLN A 95 18.96 8.30 -21.95
N ILE A 96 19.99 9.00 -21.49
CA ILE A 96 19.89 10.44 -21.29
C ILE A 96 20.00 11.14 -22.65
N ASP A 97 18.92 11.77 -23.09
CA ASP A 97 18.91 12.49 -24.36
C ASP A 97 19.63 13.84 -24.27
N THR A 98 19.33 14.60 -23.22
CA THR A 98 19.85 15.97 -23.00
C THR A 98 20.57 16.06 -21.66
N GLU A 99 21.80 16.57 -21.68
CA GLU A 99 22.59 16.87 -20.48
C GLU A 99 22.42 18.36 -20.17
N LEU A 100 21.93 18.68 -18.97
CA LEU A 100 21.74 20.06 -18.50
C LEU A 100 23.00 20.64 -17.87
N THR A 101 24.01 19.81 -17.64
CA THR A 101 25.30 20.20 -17.10
C THR A 101 26.39 19.23 -17.55
N ASN A 102 27.61 19.40 -17.06
CA ASN A 102 28.74 18.53 -17.34
C ASN A 102 29.28 17.88 -16.05
N ALA A 103 30.19 16.90 -16.19
CA ALA A 103 30.78 16.19 -15.06
C ALA A 103 31.62 17.07 -14.11
N GLU A 104 31.99 18.31 -14.49
CA GLU A 104 32.70 19.23 -13.60
C GLU A 104 31.79 19.82 -12.52
N ALA A 105 30.47 19.86 -12.75
CA ALA A 105 29.50 20.39 -11.78
C ALA A 105 29.58 19.69 -10.42
N ILE A 106 29.82 18.37 -10.38
CA ILE A 106 30.02 17.63 -9.12
C ILE A 106 31.32 18.03 -8.43
N LYS A 107 32.38 18.29 -9.19
CA LYS A 107 33.66 18.75 -8.64
C LYS A 107 33.52 20.15 -8.05
N ASP A 108 32.74 21.02 -8.69
CA ASP A 108 32.44 22.35 -8.19
C ASP A 108 31.56 22.30 -6.94
N PHE A 109 30.56 21.42 -6.90
CA PHE A 109 29.82 21.13 -5.67
C PHE A 109 30.76 20.68 -4.55
N ALA A 110 31.68 19.75 -4.83
CA ALA A 110 32.61 19.24 -3.83
C ALA A 110 33.51 20.33 -3.23
N ARG A 111 33.89 21.35 -4.01
CA ARG A 111 34.67 22.52 -3.53
C ARG A 111 33.88 23.38 -2.55
N ASN A 112 32.58 23.56 -2.78
CA ASN A 112 31.71 24.42 -1.96
C ASN A 112 30.95 23.66 -0.86
N ARG A 113 31.12 22.33 -0.80
CA ARG A 113 30.35 21.43 0.08
C ARG A 113 30.41 21.78 1.56
N SER A 114 31.58 22.24 2.05
CA SER A 114 31.74 22.61 3.46
C SER A 114 30.88 23.84 3.78
N GLN A 115 31.01 24.89 2.97
CA GLN A 115 30.25 26.12 3.11
C GLN A 115 28.74 25.86 3.03
N LEU A 116 28.30 25.02 2.09
CA LEU A 116 26.89 24.63 2.00
C LEU A 116 26.42 23.90 3.27
N GLY A 117 27.25 23.01 3.83
CA GLY A 117 26.94 22.31 5.08
C GLY A 117 26.65 23.30 6.20
N ASP A 118 27.56 24.24 6.43
CA ASP A 118 27.42 25.27 7.48
C ASP A 118 26.19 26.16 7.24
N ILE A 119 25.91 26.53 5.98
CA ILE A 119 24.72 27.31 5.60
C ILE A 119 23.43 26.55 5.94
N LEU A 120 23.35 25.28 5.56
CA LEU A 120 22.16 24.45 5.72
C LEU A 120 21.91 24.09 7.18
N GLU A 121 22.95 23.73 7.94
CA GLU A 121 22.85 23.33 9.35
C GLU A 121 22.42 24.52 10.23
N GLU A 122 23.08 25.67 10.07
CA GLU A 122 22.82 26.90 10.84
C GLU A 122 21.56 27.65 10.35
N GLY A 123 21.02 27.31 9.19
CA GLY A 123 19.80 27.90 8.67
C GLY A 123 19.94 29.33 8.14
N LYS A 124 21.03 29.63 7.44
CA LYS A 124 21.28 30.98 6.89
C LYS A 124 20.37 31.28 5.70
N ILE A 125 19.69 32.42 5.73
CA ILE A 125 18.67 32.84 4.74
C ILE A 125 18.99 34.15 4.01
N ASP A 126 20.20 34.70 4.21
CA ASP A 126 20.63 35.88 3.47
C ASP A 126 20.80 35.57 1.97
N SER A 127 20.83 36.62 1.15
CA SER A 127 20.85 36.49 -0.31
C SER A 127 22.03 35.67 -0.83
N ASP A 128 23.21 35.79 -0.20
CA ASP A 128 24.41 35.08 -0.62
C ASP A 128 24.29 33.60 -0.26
N SER A 129 23.81 33.29 0.94
CA SER A 129 23.53 31.91 1.37
C SER A 129 22.50 31.22 0.48
N MET A 130 21.40 31.89 0.14
CA MET A 130 20.36 31.35 -0.74
C MET A 130 20.87 31.13 -2.18
N GLU A 131 21.77 31.98 -2.67
CA GLU A 131 22.42 31.78 -3.96
C GLU A 131 23.35 30.56 -3.96
N VAL A 132 24.09 30.32 -2.86
CA VAL A 132 24.91 29.10 -2.69
C VAL A 132 24.04 27.85 -2.68
N ILE A 133 22.90 27.88 -1.97
CA ILE A 133 21.92 26.79 -1.94
C ILE A 133 21.40 26.51 -3.35
N ARG A 134 20.94 27.54 -4.07
CA ARG A 134 20.41 27.41 -5.43
C ARG A 134 21.43 26.83 -6.39
N LYS A 135 22.66 27.37 -6.41
CA LYS A 135 23.74 26.84 -7.27
C LYS A 135 24.08 25.39 -6.94
N SER A 136 24.10 25.03 -5.67
CA SER A 136 24.41 23.66 -5.24
C SER A 136 23.30 22.68 -5.63
N LEU A 137 22.04 23.11 -5.54
CA LEU A 137 20.89 22.34 -6.04
C LEU A 137 20.98 22.13 -7.55
N GLU A 138 21.26 23.18 -8.33
CA GLU A 138 21.46 23.09 -9.79
C GLU A 138 22.57 22.12 -10.14
N GLN A 139 23.74 22.26 -9.49
CA GLN A 139 24.88 21.38 -9.71
C GLN A 139 24.52 19.91 -9.47
N LEU A 140 23.86 19.59 -8.36
CA LEU A 140 23.53 18.21 -8.02
C LEU A 140 22.38 17.65 -8.86
N LEU A 141 21.26 18.39 -8.98
CA LEU A 141 20.11 17.92 -9.75
C LEU A 141 20.50 17.73 -11.22
N TYR A 142 21.11 18.72 -11.86
CA TYR A 142 21.48 18.61 -13.26
C TYR A 142 22.56 17.54 -13.49
N SER A 143 23.41 17.24 -12.50
CA SER A 143 24.37 16.13 -12.61
C SER A 143 23.70 14.76 -12.76
N LEU A 144 22.41 14.61 -12.44
CA LEU A 144 21.64 13.39 -12.75
C LEU A 144 21.41 13.21 -14.26
N THR A 145 21.54 14.27 -15.05
CA THR A 145 21.40 14.25 -16.52
C THR A 145 22.72 13.98 -17.24
N VAL A 146 23.83 13.79 -16.54
CA VAL A 146 25.14 13.54 -17.16
C VAL A 146 25.27 12.06 -17.52
N LYS A 147 25.56 11.77 -18.80
CA LYS A 147 25.59 10.41 -19.38
C LYS A 147 26.60 9.51 -18.69
N GLU A 148 27.77 10.05 -18.33
CA GLU A 148 28.82 9.31 -17.63
C GLU A 148 28.36 8.82 -16.25
N HIS A 149 27.42 9.53 -15.60
CA HIS A 149 26.91 9.16 -14.29
C HIS A 149 25.82 8.07 -14.34
N GLN A 150 25.21 7.85 -15.50
CA GLN A 150 24.07 6.93 -15.63
C GLN A 150 24.45 5.47 -15.34
N LYS A 151 25.62 5.05 -15.80
CA LYS A 151 26.09 3.65 -15.70
C LYS A 151 27.02 3.42 -14.49
N SER A 152 27.28 4.46 -13.71
CA SER A 152 28.21 4.41 -12.58
C SER A 152 27.46 4.54 -11.25
N GLU A 153 28.14 4.19 -10.15
CA GLU A 153 27.62 4.42 -8.80
C GLU A 153 27.43 5.91 -8.49
N GLU A 154 27.98 6.81 -9.32
CA GLU A 154 27.90 8.26 -9.17
C GLU A 154 26.46 8.77 -9.13
N SER A 155 25.52 8.21 -9.92
CA SER A 155 24.12 8.63 -9.82
C SER A 155 23.52 8.38 -8.42
N ASN A 156 23.83 7.23 -7.82
CA ASN A 156 23.40 6.94 -6.44
C ASN A 156 24.07 7.89 -5.45
N LYS A 157 25.37 8.17 -5.62
CA LYS A 157 26.08 9.14 -4.76
C LYS A 157 25.49 10.54 -4.87
N ILE A 158 25.11 11.00 -6.06
CA ILE A 158 24.46 12.30 -6.26
C ILE A 158 23.11 12.34 -5.52
N TYR A 159 22.32 11.27 -5.65
CA TYR A 159 21.06 11.15 -4.92
C TYR A 159 21.29 11.20 -3.39
N ASP A 160 22.27 10.45 -2.89
CA ASP A 160 22.62 10.43 -1.47
C ASP A 160 23.09 11.81 -0.98
N LEU A 161 23.81 12.57 -1.82
CA LEU A 161 24.20 13.94 -1.52
C LEU A 161 23.00 14.87 -1.46
N LEU A 162 22.07 14.79 -2.42
CA LEU A 162 20.81 15.56 -2.39
C LEU A 162 20.03 15.30 -1.10
N TYR A 163 19.82 14.03 -0.77
CA TYR A 163 19.10 13.63 0.44
C TYR A 163 19.83 14.09 1.71
N ARG A 164 21.14 13.81 1.81
CA ARG A 164 21.93 14.14 3.01
C ARG A 164 21.97 15.63 3.28
N TYR A 165 22.21 16.45 2.26
CA TYR A 165 22.35 17.89 2.46
C TYR A 165 20.99 18.57 2.55
N PHE A 166 20.12 18.42 1.55
CA PHE A 166 18.90 19.22 1.50
C PHE A 166 17.75 18.64 2.31
N VAL A 167 17.63 17.31 2.43
CA VAL A 167 16.53 16.71 3.21
C VAL A 167 16.92 16.57 4.68
N LYS A 168 18.10 16.00 4.97
CA LYS A 168 18.51 15.70 6.35
C LYS A 168 19.08 16.93 7.07
N LYS A 169 20.12 17.57 6.52
CA LYS A 169 20.88 18.64 7.19
C LYS A 169 20.19 20.01 7.24
N SER A 170 19.20 20.28 6.38
CA SER A 170 18.51 21.56 6.35
C SER A 170 17.86 21.91 7.70
N GLY A 171 18.41 22.93 8.36
CA GLY A 171 18.05 23.44 9.66
C GLY A 171 18.34 22.49 10.82
N GLU A 172 19.34 21.61 10.70
CA GLU A 172 19.68 20.61 11.71
C GLU A 172 19.95 21.25 13.09
N ASP A 173 20.64 22.39 13.15
CA ASP A 173 20.94 23.08 14.40
C ASP A 173 19.83 24.04 14.86
N LEU A 174 18.80 24.21 14.03
CA LEU A 174 17.66 25.07 14.35
C LEU A 174 16.65 24.38 15.29
N PRO A 175 15.96 25.14 16.15
CA PRO A 175 14.77 24.68 16.87
C PRO A 175 13.69 24.17 15.91
N PRO A 176 12.83 23.20 16.31
CA PRO A 176 11.91 22.50 15.40
C PRO A 176 11.03 23.39 14.52
N ILE A 177 10.44 24.46 15.07
CA ILE A 177 9.57 25.39 14.32
C ILE A 177 10.38 26.20 13.30
N GLN A 178 11.58 26.64 13.67
CA GLN A 178 12.46 27.39 12.78
C GLN A 178 13.01 26.48 11.67
N ARG A 179 13.36 25.23 12.00
CA ARG A 179 13.76 24.19 11.05
C ARG A 179 12.70 23.95 9.98
N GLN A 180 11.43 23.82 10.35
CA GLN A 180 10.34 23.64 9.40
C GLN A 180 10.24 24.81 8.41
N ARG A 181 10.26 26.06 8.91
CA ARG A 181 10.22 27.26 8.07
C ARG A 181 11.43 27.38 7.15
N TYR A 182 12.62 27.03 7.66
CA TYR A 182 13.85 27.03 6.87
C TYR A 182 13.79 25.99 5.74
N ARG A 183 13.37 24.76 6.05
CA ARG A 183 13.16 23.70 5.05
C ARG A 183 12.16 24.10 3.98
N GLU A 184 11.08 24.76 4.35
CA GLU A 184 10.10 25.28 3.39
C GLU A 184 10.76 26.23 2.38
N GLN A 185 11.65 27.12 2.83
CA GLN A 185 12.39 28.03 1.94
C GLN A 185 13.38 27.28 1.04
N VAL A 186 14.16 26.34 1.59
CA VAL A 186 15.12 25.54 0.83
C VAL A 186 14.41 24.67 -0.22
N PHE A 187 13.35 23.97 0.17
CA PHE A 187 12.57 23.14 -0.75
C PHE A 187 11.86 23.96 -1.82
N SER A 188 11.46 25.18 -1.53
CA SER A 188 10.91 26.11 -2.52
C SER A 188 11.92 26.49 -3.61
N GLN A 189 13.23 26.50 -3.32
CA GLN A 189 14.27 26.67 -4.36
C GLN A 189 14.47 25.40 -5.18
N MET A 190 14.28 24.24 -4.58
CA MET A 190 14.48 22.94 -5.22
C MET A 190 13.33 22.58 -6.17
N LEU A 191 12.10 22.95 -5.84
CA LEU A 191 10.90 22.50 -6.54
C LEU A 191 10.85 22.88 -8.03
N PRO A 192 11.18 24.12 -8.47
CA PRO A 192 11.21 24.48 -9.89
C PRO A 192 12.21 23.63 -10.69
N LEU A 193 13.38 23.35 -10.10
CA LEU A 193 14.39 22.50 -10.72
C LEU A 193 13.87 21.06 -10.85
N MET A 194 13.22 20.53 -9.81
CA MET A 194 12.60 19.20 -9.88
C MET A 194 11.51 19.11 -10.96
N GLU A 195 10.68 20.16 -11.11
CA GLU A 195 9.65 20.22 -12.15
C GLU A 195 10.25 20.21 -13.57
N GLU A 196 11.39 20.87 -13.78
CA GLU A 196 12.15 20.78 -15.02
C GLU A 196 12.71 19.36 -15.24
N MET A 197 13.27 18.75 -14.19
CA MET A 197 13.88 17.43 -14.26
C MET A 197 12.85 16.30 -14.50
N LEU A 198 11.59 16.50 -14.12
CA LEU A 198 10.49 15.57 -14.44
C LEU A 198 10.13 15.53 -15.94
N LYS A 199 10.73 16.39 -16.77
CA LYS A 199 10.59 16.37 -18.24
C LYS A 199 11.71 15.60 -18.94
N GLN A 200 12.78 15.24 -18.21
CA GLN A 200 13.97 14.58 -18.75
C GLN A 200 13.73 13.09 -19.08
N ASN A 201 14.78 12.31 -19.31
CA ASN A 201 14.67 10.87 -19.55
C ASN A 201 14.08 10.12 -18.33
N TYR A 202 13.56 8.91 -18.57
CA TYR A 202 12.87 8.11 -17.56
C TYR A 202 13.66 7.89 -16.27
N PHE A 203 14.98 7.65 -16.37
CA PHE A 203 15.82 7.39 -15.21
C PHE A 203 15.88 8.60 -14.27
N VAL A 204 16.06 9.79 -14.85
CA VAL A 204 16.03 11.05 -14.11
C VAL A 204 14.66 11.27 -13.47
N ARG A 205 13.57 11.10 -14.24
CA ARG A 205 12.20 11.30 -13.72
C ARG A 205 11.92 10.44 -12.50
N LEU A 206 12.33 9.17 -12.51
CA LEU A 206 12.19 8.27 -11.36
C LEU A 206 12.90 8.80 -10.12
N ARG A 207 14.17 9.21 -10.25
CA ARG A 207 14.94 9.74 -9.10
C ARG A 207 14.30 10.99 -8.51
N ILE A 208 13.81 11.88 -9.36
CA ILE A 208 13.13 13.09 -8.92
C ILE A 208 11.80 12.76 -8.25
N ALA A 209 11.02 11.82 -8.79
CA ALA A 209 9.77 11.38 -8.17
C ALA A 209 9.99 10.75 -6.78
N ILE A 210 11.07 9.98 -6.59
CA ILE A 210 11.45 9.47 -5.27
C ILE A 210 11.82 10.63 -4.35
N LEU A 211 12.65 11.57 -4.80
CA LEU A 211 13.06 12.72 -4.00
C LEU A 211 11.86 13.59 -3.58
N LEU A 212 10.84 13.75 -4.44
CA LEU A 212 9.59 14.45 -4.08
C LEU A 212 8.91 13.79 -2.88
N SER A 213 8.94 12.47 -2.80
CA SER A 213 8.35 11.72 -1.69
C SER A 213 9.16 11.82 -0.39
N ASP A 214 10.39 12.34 -0.43
CA ASP A 214 11.26 12.53 0.74
C ASP A 214 11.19 13.95 1.32
N LEU A 215 10.44 14.87 0.69
CA LEU A 215 10.38 16.28 1.12
C LEU A 215 9.43 16.46 2.30
N ASP A 216 9.98 16.38 3.51
CA ASP A 216 9.28 16.63 4.77
C ASP A 216 9.84 17.86 5.51
N LEU A 217 8.95 18.78 5.87
CA LEU A 217 9.27 19.91 6.75
C LEU A 217 9.69 19.41 8.14
N LYS A 218 9.13 18.28 8.58
CA LYS A 218 9.53 17.56 9.78
C LYS A 218 9.69 16.08 9.43
N ILE A 219 10.90 15.55 9.57
CA ILE A 219 11.15 14.11 9.38
C ILE A 219 10.43 13.33 10.48
N GLY A 220 9.71 12.29 10.09
CA GLY A 220 9.06 11.38 11.03
C GLY A 220 10.05 10.47 11.74
N ASP A 221 9.68 9.99 12.92
CA ASP A 221 10.42 8.99 13.67
C ASP A 221 9.42 8.03 14.33
N TYR A 222 9.21 6.89 13.69
CA TYR A 222 8.30 5.86 14.14
C TYR A 222 8.64 5.36 15.56
N ARG A 223 9.93 5.19 15.87
CA ARG A 223 10.38 4.66 17.18
C ARG A 223 9.96 5.56 18.33
N ASN A 224 9.86 6.86 18.05
CA ASN A 224 9.46 7.90 18.99
C ASN A 224 8.03 8.40 18.75
N ASN A 225 7.24 7.72 17.91
CA ASN A 225 5.88 8.11 17.53
C ASN A 225 5.76 9.57 17.04
N ILE A 226 6.72 9.99 16.23
CA ILE A 226 6.79 11.33 15.64
C ILE A 226 6.28 11.25 14.21
N SER A 227 5.09 11.78 13.96
CA SER A 227 4.57 11.88 12.58
C SER A 227 5.36 12.90 11.75
N PRO A 228 5.61 12.60 10.47
CA PRO A 228 6.22 13.55 9.54
C PRO A 228 5.26 14.71 9.24
N VAL A 229 5.81 15.82 8.76
CA VAL A 229 5.02 16.93 8.19
C VAL A 229 5.40 17.09 6.72
N PRO A 230 4.55 16.64 5.78
CA PRO A 230 4.87 16.67 4.35
C PRO A 230 4.96 18.10 3.83
N PHE A 231 5.88 18.35 2.91
CA PHE A 231 5.95 19.64 2.22
C PHE A 231 4.85 19.74 1.16
N ARG A 232 3.84 20.57 1.41
CA ARG A 232 2.64 20.69 0.56
C ARG A 232 2.94 20.91 -0.93
N ALA A 233 3.87 21.80 -1.27
CA ALA A 233 4.16 22.08 -2.67
C ALA A 233 4.78 20.88 -3.41
N ALA A 234 5.47 19.97 -2.70
CA ALA A 234 5.91 18.70 -3.26
C ALA A 234 4.74 17.75 -3.54
N VAL A 235 3.73 17.75 -2.67
CA VAL A 235 2.47 17.02 -2.88
C VAL A 235 1.72 17.58 -4.10
N ASP A 236 1.67 18.91 -4.26
CA ASP A 236 1.08 19.57 -5.44
C ASP A 236 1.77 19.12 -6.75
N LEU A 237 3.11 19.10 -6.77
CA LEU A 237 3.85 18.65 -7.95
C LEU A 237 3.66 17.15 -8.21
N ALA A 238 3.63 16.33 -7.15
CA ALA A 238 3.31 14.90 -7.27
C ALA A 238 1.90 14.68 -7.84
N LEU A 239 0.91 15.47 -7.41
CA LEU A 239 -0.47 15.39 -7.89
C LEU A 239 -0.55 15.70 -9.39
N LYS A 240 0.11 16.79 -9.83
CA LYS A 240 0.23 17.14 -11.25
C LYS A 240 0.90 16.03 -12.06
N THR A 241 1.94 15.41 -11.51
CA THR A 241 2.69 14.33 -12.17
C THR A 241 1.84 13.07 -12.33
N VAL A 242 1.08 12.70 -11.30
CA VAL A 242 0.15 11.55 -11.34
C VAL A 242 -0.98 11.80 -12.36
N ALA A 243 -1.49 13.03 -12.44
CA ALA A 243 -2.55 13.40 -13.39
C ALA A 243 -2.08 13.52 -14.85
N SER A 244 -0.76 13.59 -15.10
CA SER A 244 -0.22 13.78 -16.45
C SER A 244 -0.23 12.49 -17.27
N GLU A 245 -0.71 12.56 -18.51
CA GLU A 245 -0.65 11.43 -19.46
C GLU A 245 0.77 11.16 -19.98
N ASP A 246 1.64 12.16 -19.96
CA ASP A 246 3.02 12.07 -20.47
C ASP A 246 3.98 11.37 -19.50
N GLN A 247 3.49 11.01 -18.31
CA GLN A 247 4.29 10.40 -17.26
C GLN A 247 4.11 8.88 -17.23
N PRO A 248 5.20 8.10 -17.33
CA PRO A 248 5.13 6.65 -17.19
C PRO A 248 4.60 6.24 -15.81
N GLU A 249 3.81 5.16 -15.77
CA GLU A 249 3.19 4.69 -14.52
C GLU A 249 4.21 4.45 -13.39
N ALA A 250 5.43 4.00 -13.70
CA ALA A 250 6.47 3.83 -12.68
C ALA A 250 6.88 5.15 -12.00
N VAL A 251 6.89 6.26 -12.74
CA VAL A 251 7.12 7.61 -12.18
C VAL A 251 5.93 8.01 -11.31
N LYS A 252 4.70 7.76 -11.80
CA LYS A 252 3.47 8.01 -11.05
C LYS A 252 3.42 7.21 -9.73
N ILE A 253 3.84 5.94 -9.74
CA ILE A 253 3.97 5.10 -8.54
C ILE A 253 4.87 5.75 -7.49
N CYS A 254 6.03 6.27 -7.88
CA CYS A 254 6.92 6.98 -6.96
C CYS A 254 6.24 8.24 -6.39
N CYS A 255 5.55 9.02 -7.22
CA CYS A 255 4.80 10.20 -6.78
C CYS A 255 3.62 9.87 -5.84
N LEU A 256 2.98 8.70 -5.99
CA LEU A 256 1.89 8.27 -5.11
C LEU A 256 2.33 8.16 -3.64
N ARG A 257 3.61 7.90 -3.35
CA ARG A 257 4.13 7.94 -1.97
C ARG A 257 3.99 9.32 -1.34
N SER A 258 4.24 10.38 -2.12
CA SER A 258 4.06 11.76 -1.66
C SER A 258 2.58 12.07 -1.42
N LEU A 259 1.68 11.61 -2.31
CA LEU A 259 0.24 11.78 -2.14
C LEU A 259 -0.29 11.02 -0.92
N HIS A 260 0.11 9.76 -0.75
CA HIS A 260 -0.23 8.94 0.42
C HIS A 260 0.20 9.61 1.72
N LYS A 261 1.46 10.02 1.81
CA LYS A 261 2.00 10.74 2.98
C LYS A 261 1.26 12.05 3.24
N GLY A 262 0.93 12.77 2.18
CA GLY A 262 0.12 13.99 2.22
C GLY A 262 -1.28 13.74 2.79
N LEU A 263 -1.97 12.69 2.36
CA LEU A 263 -3.28 12.32 2.87
C LEU A 263 -3.23 11.82 4.33
N GLN A 264 -2.21 11.03 4.68
CA GLN A 264 -2.10 10.42 6.00
C GLN A 264 -1.65 11.41 7.08
N TYR A 265 -0.67 12.27 6.78
CA TYR A 265 -0.03 13.15 7.78
C TYR A 265 -0.15 14.64 7.46
N GLY A 266 -0.61 15.00 6.27
CA GLY A 266 -0.80 16.39 5.89
C GLY A 266 -2.04 17.00 6.55
N ASP A 267 -1.87 18.20 7.10
CA ASP A 267 -2.96 19.04 7.58
C ASP A 267 -3.65 19.73 6.40
N PHE A 268 -4.30 18.92 5.56
CA PHE A 268 -4.97 19.34 4.34
C PHE A 268 -6.47 19.51 4.56
N SER A 269 -7.04 20.56 3.97
CA SER A 269 -8.49 20.76 3.96
C SER A 269 -9.19 19.61 3.23
N LYS A 270 -10.43 19.33 3.61
CA LYS A 270 -11.28 18.32 2.94
C LYS A 270 -11.34 18.52 1.42
N VAL A 271 -11.44 19.77 0.97
CA VAL A 271 -11.46 20.12 -0.47
C VAL A 271 -10.19 19.65 -1.18
N TYR A 272 -9.03 19.89 -0.57
CA TYR A 272 -7.76 19.47 -1.18
C TYR A 272 -7.56 17.95 -1.14
N ARG A 273 -7.98 17.29 -0.05
CA ARG A 273 -8.02 15.82 0.02
C ARG A 273 -8.91 15.23 -1.08
N LEU A 274 -10.07 15.83 -1.34
CA LEU A 274 -10.99 15.42 -2.40
C LEU A 274 -10.38 15.60 -3.79
N GLN A 275 -9.57 16.64 -4.03
CA GLN A 275 -8.83 16.80 -5.30
C GLN A 275 -7.83 15.65 -5.53
N ILE A 276 -7.08 15.27 -4.50
CA ILE A 276 -6.16 14.12 -4.58
C ILE A 276 -6.94 12.83 -4.86
N VAL A 277 -8.04 12.61 -4.13
CA VAL A 277 -8.93 11.46 -4.31
C VAL A 277 -9.49 11.39 -5.73
N ALA A 278 -9.95 12.52 -6.29
CA ALA A 278 -10.50 12.57 -7.63
C ALA A 278 -9.47 12.15 -8.69
N VAL A 279 -8.22 12.63 -8.58
CA VAL A 279 -7.13 12.20 -9.47
C VAL A 279 -6.83 10.70 -9.30
N CYS A 280 -6.78 10.19 -8.06
CA CYS A 280 -6.56 8.77 -7.83
C CYS A 280 -7.67 7.89 -8.42
N ILE A 281 -8.94 8.30 -8.30
CA ILE A 281 -10.09 7.58 -8.87
C ILE A 281 -10.07 7.62 -10.39
N ASP A 282 -9.81 8.79 -11.00
CA ASP A 282 -9.70 8.95 -12.46
C ASP A 282 -8.64 7.99 -13.04
N GLN A 283 -7.44 7.97 -12.44
CA GLN A 283 -6.38 7.08 -12.89
C GLN A 283 -6.74 5.61 -12.67
N LEU A 284 -7.30 5.26 -11.50
CA LEU A 284 -7.61 3.87 -11.12
C LEU A 284 -8.70 3.23 -11.99
N LEU A 285 -9.74 4.01 -12.31
CA LEU A 285 -10.89 3.52 -13.06
C LEU A 285 -10.73 3.67 -14.58
N GLY A 286 -9.96 4.66 -15.05
CA GLY A 286 -9.90 5.00 -16.48
C GLY A 286 -8.60 4.71 -17.22
N LYS A 287 -7.44 4.67 -16.52
CA LYS A 287 -6.13 4.83 -17.21
C LYS A 287 -5.01 3.90 -16.74
N ALA A 288 -5.15 3.27 -15.57
CA ALA A 288 -4.10 2.45 -14.99
C ALA A 288 -4.13 1.03 -15.57
N ASP A 289 -3.09 0.64 -16.29
CA ASP A 289 -2.95 -0.70 -16.89
C ASP A 289 -2.15 -1.63 -15.97
N ASN A 290 -1.10 -1.11 -15.32
CA ASN A 290 -0.26 -1.93 -14.45
C ASN A 290 -0.92 -2.18 -13.08
N TRP A 291 -0.98 -3.46 -12.69
CA TRP A 291 -1.58 -3.87 -11.42
C TRP A 291 -0.90 -3.25 -10.19
N TRP A 292 0.41 -2.98 -10.24
CA TRP A 292 1.12 -2.35 -9.14
C TRP A 292 0.72 -0.88 -9.01
N TYR A 293 0.57 -0.18 -10.13
CA TYR A 293 0.06 1.20 -10.14
C TYR A 293 -1.36 1.28 -9.57
N GLN A 294 -2.25 0.40 -10.04
CA GLN A 294 -3.61 0.28 -9.50
C GLN A 294 -3.61 0.01 -7.98
N ARG A 295 -2.74 -0.89 -7.49
CA ARG A 295 -2.64 -1.19 -6.05
C ARG A 295 -2.20 0.03 -5.23
N GLU A 296 -1.23 0.80 -5.70
CA GLU A 296 -0.76 1.98 -4.99
C GLU A 296 -1.78 3.14 -5.03
N LEU A 297 -2.59 3.24 -6.09
CA LEU A 297 -3.75 4.14 -6.13
C LEU A 297 -4.77 3.78 -5.05
N VAL A 298 -5.09 2.49 -4.90
CA VAL A 298 -5.98 2.00 -3.84
C VAL A 298 -5.45 2.34 -2.45
N LYS A 299 -4.14 2.18 -2.20
CA LYS A 299 -3.52 2.58 -0.92
C LYS A 299 -3.67 4.08 -0.63
N CYS A 300 -3.55 4.93 -1.64
CA CYS A 300 -3.79 6.36 -1.44
C CYS A 300 -5.26 6.63 -1.04
N LEU A 301 -6.21 5.93 -1.66
CA LEU A 301 -7.63 6.05 -1.32
C LEU A 301 -7.94 5.60 0.11
N GLU A 302 -7.26 4.55 0.58
CA GLU A 302 -7.40 4.00 1.93
C GLU A 302 -7.18 5.04 3.04
N VAL A 303 -6.15 5.88 2.91
CA VAL A 303 -5.76 6.91 3.89
C VAL A 303 -6.32 8.30 3.59
N SER A 304 -7.28 8.41 2.67
CA SER A 304 -7.77 9.70 2.18
C SER A 304 -8.47 10.55 3.25
N ASP A 305 -9.08 9.91 4.24
CA ASP A 305 -9.99 10.53 5.21
C ASP A 305 -11.10 11.37 4.54
N VAL A 306 -11.54 10.94 3.35
CA VAL A 306 -12.65 11.55 2.61
C VAL A 306 -13.83 10.60 2.64
N ASP A 307 -14.94 11.12 3.15
CA ASP A 307 -16.14 10.33 3.44
C ASP A 307 -17.16 10.47 2.28
N ILE A 308 -17.52 11.71 1.93
CA ILE A 308 -18.38 12.07 0.79
C ILE A 308 -17.77 13.22 -0.04
N ASP A 309 -18.16 13.29 -1.31
CA ASP A 309 -17.90 14.43 -2.18
C ASP A 309 -18.83 15.62 -1.90
N GLU A 310 -18.74 16.68 -2.71
CA GLU A 310 -19.59 17.88 -2.63
C GLU A 310 -21.09 17.59 -2.87
N ASN A 311 -21.41 16.47 -3.54
CA ASN A 311 -22.78 16.04 -3.86
C ASN A 311 -23.33 15.01 -2.84
N GLY A 312 -22.58 14.69 -1.79
CA GLY A 312 -22.96 13.67 -0.81
C GLY A 312 -22.80 12.23 -1.33
N VAL A 313 -22.04 12.01 -2.40
CA VAL A 313 -21.71 10.68 -2.95
C VAL A 313 -20.52 10.10 -2.19
N PRO A 314 -20.59 8.84 -1.71
CA PRO A 314 -19.46 8.16 -1.06
C PRO A 314 -18.45 7.68 -2.11
N VAL A 315 -17.80 8.62 -2.81
CA VAL A 315 -17.00 8.37 -4.02
C VAL A 315 -15.86 7.37 -3.79
N VAL A 316 -15.21 7.41 -2.62
CA VAL A 316 -14.12 6.48 -2.28
C VAL A 316 -14.64 5.06 -2.11
N VAL A 317 -15.70 4.87 -1.31
CA VAL A 317 -16.32 3.55 -1.08
C VAL A 317 -16.82 2.98 -2.40
N HIS A 318 -17.45 3.80 -3.25
CA HIS A 318 -17.93 3.38 -4.55
C HIS A 318 -16.78 2.92 -5.47
N ALA A 319 -15.72 3.72 -5.61
CA ALA A 319 -14.57 3.37 -6.45
C ALA A 319 -13.90 2.07 -5.99
N LEU A 320 -13.73 1.88 -4.68
CA LEU A 320 -13.17 0.64 -4.11
C LEU A 320 -14.07 -0.57 -4.37
N ALA A 321 -15.38 -0.42 -4.26
CA ALA A 321 -16.33 -1.49 -4.57
C ALA A 321 -16.36 -1.85 -6.06
N VAL A 322 -16.21 -0.87 -6.96
CA VAL A 322 -16.03 -1.11 -8.40
C VAL A 322 -14.76 -1.92 -8.64
N VAL A 323 -13.65 -1.56 -8.02
CA VAL A 323 -12.38 -2.31 -8.15
C VAL A 323 -12.49 -3.72 -7.57
N LEU A 324 -13.14 -3.90 -6.43
CA LEU A 324 -13.35 -5.21 -5.80
C LEU A 324 -14.20 -6.14 -6.69
N SER A 325 -15.29 -5.62 -7.24
CA SER A 325 -16.27 -6.39 -8.03
C SER A 325 -15.79 -6.72 -9.44
N ASP A 326 -14.78 -6.02 -9.97
CA ASP A 326 -14.26 -6.25 -11.32
C ASP A 326 -13.47 -7.58 -11.44
N PRO A 327 -14.00 -8.61 -12.14
CA PRO A 327 -13.33 -9.91 -12.23
C PRO A 327 -12.06 -9.87 -13.07
N THR A 328 -11.91 -8.86 -13.94
CA THR A 328 -10.78 -8.73 -14.87
C THR A 328 -9.54 -8.16 -14.19
N ARG A 329 -9.70 -7.51 -13.03
CA ARG A 329 -8.58 -6.94 -12.28
C ARG A 329 -7.77 -8.00 -11.56
N ASN A 330 -6.48 -7.69 -11.41
CA ASN A 330 -5.55 -8.53 -10.67
C ASN A 330 -6.03 -8.73 -9.22
N LYS A 331 -5.94 -9.97 -8.71
CA LYS A 331 -6.40 -10.35 -7.37
C LYS A 331 -5.74 -9.54 -6.25
N MET A 332 -4.50 -9.11 -6.41
CA MET A 332 -3.82 -8.24 -5.45
C MET A 332 -4.43 -6.83 -5.37
N VAL A 333 -4.90 -6.30 -6.50
CA VAL A 333 -5.58 -4.99 -6.54
C VAL A 333 -6.95 -5.10 -5.88
N ARG A 334 -7.72 -6.13 -6.25
CA ARG A 334 -9.05 -6.39 -5.69
C ARG A 334 -8.99 -6.66 -4.18
N SER A 335 -8.01 -7.42 -3.72
CA SER A 335 -7.81 -7.67 -2.29
C SER A 335 -7.37 -6.42 -1.54
N GLN A 336 -6.48 -5.59 -2.10
CA GLN A 336 -6.18 -4.29 -1.51
C GLN A 336 -7.42 -3.39 -1.43
N ALA A 337 -8.32 -3.44 -2.42
CA ALA A 337 -9.57 -2.70 -2.36
C ALA A 337 -10.49 -3.21 -1.24
N ALA A 338 -10.56 -4.53 -1.03
CA ALA A 338 -11.23 -5.13 0.13
C ALA A 338 -10.65 -4.61 1.46
N HIS A 339 -9.32 -4.63 1.59
CA HIS A 339 -8.61 -4.10 2.77
C HIS A 339 -8.98 -2.63 3.04
N ALA A 340 -8.96 -1.81 1.99
CA ALA A 340 -9.27 -0.39 2.07
C ALA A 340 -10.73 -0.12 2.45
N LEU A 341 -11.71 -0.92 1.98
CA LEU A 341 -13.12 -0.78 2.37
C LEU A 341 -13.35 -0.87 3.89
N GLY A 342 -12.54 -1.64 4.60
CA GLY A 342 -12.57 -1.72 6.06
C GLY A 342 -12.02 -0.49 6.79
N ARG A 343 -11.28 0.37 6.08
CA ARG A 343 -10.48 1.49 6.64
C ARG A 343 -11.00 2.86 6.25
N VAL A 344 -11.48 3.03 5.02
CA VAL A 344 -12.02 4.33 4.55
C VAL A 344 -13.18 4.81 5.43
N PRO A 345 -13.27 6.10 5.75
CA PRO A 345 -14.29 6.59 6.68
C PRO A 345 -15.70 6.36 6.12
N ILE A 346 -16.54 5.69 6.91
CA ILE A 346 -17.97 5.54 6.64
C ILE A 346 -18.72 6.15 7.81
N SER A 347 -19.36 7.30 7.57
CA SER A 347 -20.17 7.99 8.56
C SER A 347 -21.60 7.45 8.56
N SER A 348 -22.31 7.56 9.69
CA SER A 348 -23.69 7.07 9.83
C SER A 348 -24.69 7.80 8.93
N GLY A 349 -24.32 8.97 8.38
CA GLY A 349 -25.11 9.69 7.40
C GLY A 349 -25.03 9.09 5.99
N MET A 350 -24.04 8.24 5.72
CA MET A 350 -23.92 7.54 4.44
C MET A 350 -24.88 6.36 4.39
N ARG A 351 -25.74 6.33 3.38
CA ARG A 351 -26.59 5.18 3.09
C ARG A 351 -25.81 4.14 2.28
N ILE A 352 -24.82 3.51 2.92
CA ILE A 352 -24.02 2.45 2.30
C ILE A 352 -24.80 1.14 2.29
N ASN A 353 -24.81 0.47 1.15
CA ASN A 353 -25.37 -0.86 0.97
C ASN A 353 -24.38 -1.92 1.47
N PHE A 354 -24.37 -2.18 2.78
CA PHE A 354 -23.51 -3.21 3.38
C PHE A 354 -23.88 -4.64 2.95
N GLU A 355 -25.11 -4.84 2.47
CA GLU A 355 -25.55 -6.13 1.92
C GLU A 355 -24.72 -6.48 0.69
N LEU A 356 -24.66 -5.54 -0.27
CA LEU A 356 -23.84 -5.64 -1.45
C LEU A 356 -22.34 -5.77 -1.13
N LEU A 357 -21.79 -4.94 -0.22
CA LEU A 357 -20.37 -5.01 0.10
C LEU A 357 -19.98 -6.36 0.72
N SER A 358 -20.83 -6.91 1.60
CA SER A 358 -20.60 -8.22 2.21
C SER A 358 -20.69 -9.33 1.16
N TYR A 359 -21.64 -9.23 0.24
CA TYR A 359 -21.78 -10.15 -0.88
C TYR A 359 -20.52 -10.14 -1.78
N GLU A 360 -20.04 -8.97 -2.19
CA GLU A 360 -18.85 -8.84 -3.05
C GLU A 360 -17.56 -9.35 -2.38
N LEU A 361 -17.38 -9.10 -1.08
CA LEU A 361 -16.24 -9.61 -0.32
C LEU A 361 -16.20 -11.13 -0.25
N LEU A 362 -17.35 -11.78 -0.01
CA LEU A 362 -17.45 -13.23 0.02
C LEU A 362 -17.32 -13.83 -1.39
N SER A 363 -18.00 -13.25 -2.38
CA SER A 363 -17.89 -13.65 -3.79
C SER A 363 -16.43 -13.64 -4.25
N PHE A 364 -15.70 -12.56 -3.94
CA PHE A 364 -14.28 -12.45 -4.22
C PHE A 364 -13.44 -13.50 -3.47
N THR A 365 -13.73 -13.75 -2.18
CA THR A 365 -13.03 -14.78 -1.38
C THR A 365 -13.19 -16.17 -1.99
N ILE A 366 -14.40 -16.52 -2.43
CA ILE A 366 -14.69 -17.79 -3.08
C ILE A 366 -13.95 -17.91 -4.42
N SER A 367 -14.02 -16.87 -5.25
CA SER A 367 -13.28 -16.84 -6.52
C SER A 367 -11.76 -17.01 -6.32
N MET A 368 -11.18 -16.38 -5.30
CA MET A 368 -9.77 -16.58 -4.96
C MET A 368 -9.46 -18.01 -4.52
N ALA A 369 -10.36 -18.63 -3.74
CA ALA A 369 -10.16 -19.99 -3.25
C ALA A 369 -10.16 -21.01 -4.39
N GLU A 370 -11.10 -20.87 -5.31
CA GLU A 370 -11.19 -21.73 -6.50
C GLU A 370 -9.96 -21.58 -7.39
N GLU A 371 -9.58 -20.35 -7.74
CA GLU A 371 -8.41 -20.09 -8.59
C GLU A 371 -7.12 -20.63 -7.96
N ARG A 372 -6.95 -20.43 -6.64
CA ARG A 372 -5.81 -21.01 -5.92
C ARG A 372 -5.81 -22.53 -5.98
N ASP A 373 -6.94 -23.18 -5.73
CA ASP A 373 -7.05 -24.64 -5.70
C ASP A 373 -6.86 -25.26 -7.10
N ASP A 374 -7.33 -24.59 -8.15
CA ASP A 374 -7.07 -24.94 -9.55
C ASP A 374 -5.56 -24.84 -9.85
N MET A 375 -4.91 -23.75 -9.43
CA MET A 375 -3.47 -23.61 -9.57
C MET A 375 -2.69 -24.68 -8.80
N ILE A 376 -3.08 -25.02 -7.57
CA ILE A 376 -2.45 -26.14 -6.82
C ILE A 376 -2.59 -27.46 -7.58
N SER A 377 -3.73 -27.70 -8.22
CA SER A 377 -3.95 -28.91 -9.03
C SER A 377 -2.96 -29.00 -10.19
N SER A 378 -2.61 -27.85 -10.78
CA SER A 378 -1.71 -27.78 -11.93
C SER A 378 -0.25 -28.13 -11.60
N TYR A 379 0.14 -28.15 -10.33
CA TYR A 379 1.52 -28.46 -9.92
C TYR A 379 1.83 -29.97 -9.79
N GLU A 380 0.91 -30.89 -10.08
CA GLU A 380 1.13 -32.36 -10.22
C GLU A 380 2.10 -33.02 -9.20
N GLY A 381 2.04 -32.62 -7.92
CA GLY A 381 2.91 -33.19 -6.87
C GLY A 381 4.29 -32.54 -6.73
N SER A 382 4.60 -31.53 -7.54
CA SER A 382 5.72 -30.62 -7.34
C SER A 382 5.47 -29.67 -6.18
N GLN A 383 6.54 -29.21 -5.54
CA GLN A 383 6.43 -28.20 -4.50
C GLN A 383 5.96 -26.88 -5.11
N VAL A 384 4.83 -26.37 -4.61
CA VAL A 384 4.31 -25.06 -5.01
C VAL A 384 5.35 -23.98 -4.66
N PRO A 385 5.65 -23.03 -5.56
CA PRO A 385 6.65 -21.99 -5.27
C PRO A 385 6.30 -21.15 -4.05
N ALA A 386 7.29 -20.79 -3.22
CA ALA A 386 7.06 -19.96 -2.03
C ALA A 386 6.45 -18.58 -2.36
N ALA A 387 6.84 -17.96 -3.49
CA ALA A 387 6.29 -16.69 -3.95
C ALA A 387 4.77 -16.78 -4.23
N PHE A 388 4.30 -17.92 -4.74
CA PHE A 388 2.87 -18.18 -4.91
C PHE A 388 2.15 -18.23 -3.56
N MET A 389 2.74 -18.85 -2.54
CA MET A 389 2.14 -18.93 -1.20
C MET A 389 2.01 -17.54 -0.56
N SER A 390 3.06 -16.71 -0.70
CA SER A 390 3.04 -15.33 -0.19
C SER A 390 1.95 -14.50 -0.88
N HIS A 391 1.76 -14.64 -2.19
CA HIS A 391 0.71 -13.93 -2.93
C HIS A 391 -0.69 -14.19 -2.35
N TRP A 392 -1.09 -15.45 -2.21
CA TRP A 392 -2.42 -15.79 -1.71
C TRP A 392 -2.59 -15.46 -0.23
N GLY A 393 -1.56 -15.68 0.59
CA GLY A 393 -1.60 -15.29 2.00
C GLY A 393 -1.93 -13.80 2.19
N LEU A 394 -1.36 -12.94 1.34
CA LEU A 394 -1.66 -11.51 1.34
C LEU A 394 -3.07 -11.20 0.87
N CYS A 395 -3.51 -11.81 -0.23
CA CYS A 395 -4.84 -11.57 -0.76
C CYS A 395 -5.95 -11.97 0.23
N PHE A 396 -5.85 -13.14 0.86
CA PHE A 396 -6.79 -13.57 1.89
C PHE A 396 -6.64 -12.75 3.19
N GLY A 397 -5.41 -12.38 3.56
CA GLY A 397 -5.14 -11.50 4.70
C GLY A 397 -5.80 -10.13 4.55
N ASN A 398 -5.71 -9.54 3.36
CA ASN A 398 -6.36 -8.26 3.04
C ASN A 398 -7.88 -8.32 3.19
N VAL A 399 -8.53 -9.39 2.71
CA VAL A 399 -9.99 -9.55 2.88
C VAL A 399 -10.35 -9.79 4.35
N TYR A 400 -9.57 -10.59 5.08
CA TYR A 400 -9.75 -10.76 6.53
C TYR A 400 -9.65 -9.42 7.28
N LEU A 401 -8.65 -8.61 6.93
CA LEU A 401 -8.41 -7.27 7.50
C LEU A 401 -9.43 -6.22 7.05
N ALA A 402 -10.30 -6.51 6.06
CA ALA A 402 -11.47 -5.68 5.81
C ALA A 402 -12.43 -5.69 7.02
N TYR A 403 -12.49 -6.81 7.74
CA TYR A 403 -13.38 -7.00 8.88
C TYR A 403 -12.73 -6.68 10.22
N GLN A 404 -11.43 -6.98 10.36
CA GLN A 404 -10.69 -6.89 11.61
C GLN A 404 -9.68 -5.73 11.61
N PRO A 405 -9.45 -5.07 12.75
CA PRO A 405 -8.34 -4.15 12.89
C PRO A 405 -7.01 -4.92 12.81
N LEU A 406 -6.01 -4.29 12.22
CA LEU A 406 -4.64 -4.79 12.11
C LEU A 406 -3.93 -4.79 13.46
N ASP A 407 -4.14 -3.71 14.23
CA ASP A 407 -3.47 -3.50 15.52
C ASP A 407 -4.39 -2.85 16.57
N GLN A 408 -3.81 -2.54 17.74
CA GLN A 408 -4.53 -1.93 18.85
C GLN A 408 -4.94 -0.47 18.57
N GLN A 409 -4.21 0.24 17.70
CA GLN A 409 -4.53 1.61 17.32
C GLN A 409 -5.75 1.62 16.38
N GLU A 410 -5.75 0.79 15.35
CA GLU A 410 -6.90 0.57 14.47
C GLU A 410 -8.13 0.11 15.25
N LYS A 411 -7.94 -0.79 16.22
CA LYS A 411 -9.03 -1.22 17.11
C LYS A 411 -9.61 -0.05 17.92
N THR A 412 -8.75 0.84 18.42
CA THR A 412 -9.16 2.05 19.17
C THR A 412 -9.89 3.04 18.26
N ASN A 413 -9.49 3.12 16.99
CA ASN A 413 -10.14 3.93 15.96
C ASN A 413 -11.40 3.26 15.37
N GLU A 414 -11.82 2.11 15.90
CA GLU A 414 -12.95 1.31 15.44
C GLU A 414 -12.89 1.00 13.93
N VAL A 415 -11.69 0.69 13.45
CA VAL A 415 -11.42 0.26 12.07
C VAL A 415 -11.85 -1.20 11.88
N GLY A 416 -12.23 -1.53 10.64
CA GLY A 416 -12.74 -2.84 10.26
C GLY A 416 -14.26 -2.91 10.33
N LEU A 417 -14.86 -3.64 9.40
CA LEU A 417 -16.32 -3.74 9.28
C LEU A 417 -16.98 -4.26 10.56
N LEU A 418 -16.34 -5.18 11.31
CA LEU A 418 -16.92 -5.69 12.55
C LEU A 418 -16.98 -4.62 13.65
N GLN A 419 -15.93 -3.80 13.78
CA GLN A 419 -15.93 -2.72 14.77
C GLN A 419 -16.96 -1.65 14.41
N ARG A 420 -17.14 -1.36 13.11
CA ARG A 420 -18.14 -0.38 12.66
C ARG A 420 -19.58 -0.76 13.00
N THR A 421 -19.88 -2.05 13.12
CA THR A 421 -21.23 -2.53 13.49
C THR A 421 -21.62 -2.20 14.93
N THR A 422 -20.72 -1.67 15.75
CA THR A 422 -21.06 -1.17 17.10
C THR A 422 -21.39 0.32 17.12
N ARG A 423 -21.16 1.03 16.00
CA ARG A 423 -21.41 2.46 15.88
C ARG A 423 -22.91 2.75 15.74
N PRO A 424 -23.41 3.87 16.31
CA PRO A 424 -24.80 4.29 16.11
C PRO A 424 -25.16 4.41 14.62
N GLY A 425 -26.26 3.80 14.21
CA GLY A 425 -26.73 3.80 12.82
C GLY A 425 -26.15 2.70 11.92
N MET A 426 -25.22 1.87 12.41
CA MET A 426 -24.62 0.75 11.67
C MET A 426 -25.02 -0.64 12.22
N ASN A 427 -25.74 -0.67 13.34
CA ASN A 427 -26.10 -1.91 14.04
C ASN A 427 -27.01 -2.84 13.22
N ASP A 428 -27.83 -2.28 12.32
CA ASP A 428 -28.79 -3.02 11.52
C ASP A 428 -28.11 -4.00 10.54
N HIS A 429 -26.84 -3.74 10.20
CA HIS A 429 -26.03 -4.60 9.33
C HIS A 429 -25.13 -5.58 10.10
N ALA A 430 -25.15 -5.57 11.43
CA ALA A 430 -24.25 -6.36 12.26
C ALA A 430 -24.37 -7.87 12.04
N THR A 431 -25.60 -8.37 11.91
CA THR A 431 -25.87 -9.80 11.70
C THR A 431 -25.24 -10.29 10.40
N GLN A 432 -25.48 -9.56 9.31
CA GLN A 432 -24.95 -9.91 8.00
C GLN A 432 -23.42 -9.86 7.96
N ILE A 433 -22.82 -8.76 8.44
CA ILE A 433 -21.36 -8.61 8.47
C ILE A 433 -20.70 -9.74 9.27
N LYS A 434 -21.28 -10.13 10.42
CA LYS A 434 -20.80 -11.25 11.24
C LYS A 434 -20.96 -12.59 10.54
N GLU A 435 -22.08 -12.82 9.86
CA GLU A 435 -22.32 -14.05 9.12
C GLU A 435 -21.33 -14.19 7.96
N THR A 436 -21.16 -13.16 7.14
CA THR A 436 -20.18 -13.16 6.04
C THR A 436 -18.75 -13.36 6.57
N TYR A 437 -18.37 -12.66 7.63
CA TYR A 437 -17.06 -12.86 8.27
C TYR A 437 -16.85 -14.30 8.74
N SER A 438 -17.87 -14.95 9.32
CA SER A 438 -17.77 -16.34 9.77
C SER A 438 -17.46 -17.34 8.65
N ARG A 439 -17.77 -16.97 7.40
CA ARG A 439 -17.48 -17.76 6.19
C ARG A 439 -16.11 -17.44 5.59
N ILE A 440 -15.65 -16.18 5.69
CA ILE A 440 -14.35 -15.73 5.20
C ILE A 440 -13.22 -16.17 6.14
N HIS A 441 -13.42 -16.03 7.45
CA HIS A 441 -12.40 -16.30 8.47
C HIS A 441 -11.71 -17.68 8.34
N PRO A 442 -12.42 -18.79 8.08
CA PRO A 442 -11.82 -20.10 7.89
C PRO A 442 -10.76 -20.16 6.78
N PHE A 443 -10.91 -19.41 5.68
CA PHE A 443 -9.93 -19.40 4.59
C PHE A 443 -8.59 -18.81 5.04
N PHE A 444 -8.63 -17.67 5.72
CA PHE A 444 -7.41 -17.05 6.24
C PHE A 444 -6.77 -17.92 7.35
N SER A 445 -7.57 -18.42 8.30
CA SER A 445 -7.09 -19.30 9.36
C SER A 445 -6.48 -20.59 8.82
N PHE A 446 -7.03 -21.15 7.74
CA PHE A 446 -6.48 -22.31 7.07
C PHE A 446 -5.07 -22.02 6.53
N LEU A 447 -4.86 -20.86 5.92
CA LEU A 447 -3.56 -20.45 5.36
C LEU A 447 -2.53 -20.05 6.42
N LEU A 448 -2.94 -19.65 7.63
CA LEU A 448 -1.98 -19.39 8.72
C LEU A 448 -1.26 -20.67 9.18
N ASN A 449 -1.87 -21.83 8.98
CA ASN A 449 -1.20 -23.09 9.23
C ASN A 449 -0.27 -23.43 8.05
N LYS A 450 1.05 -23.40 8.31
CA LYS A 450 2.07 -23.64 7.28
C LYS A 450 1.90 -24.97 6.54
N ASN A 451 1.32 -25.98 7.18
CA ASN A 451 1.09 -27.30 6.58
C ASN A 451 -0.01 -27.29 5.51
N ASN A 452 -0.77 -26.20 5.41
CA ASN A 452 -1.90 -26.08 4.50
C ASN A 452 -1.60 -25.26 3.24
N PHE A 453 -0.40 -24.68 3.11
CA PHE A 453 -0.09 -23.81 1.98
C PHE A 453 -0.17 -24.52 0.61
N ASN A 454 0.15 -25.81 0.58
CA ASN A 454 0.08 -26.65 -0.62
C ASN A 454 -1.18 -27.52 -0.66
N THR A 455 -2.10 -27.29 0.27
CA THR A 455 -3.33 -28.06 0.41
C THR A 455 -4.49 -27.24 -0.13
N LYS A 456 -5.36 -27.89 -0.88
CA LYS A 456 -6.63 -27.30 -1.31
C LYS A 456 -7.50 -26.94 -0.10
N PHE A 457 -8.35 -25.94 -0.25
CA PHE A 457 -9.34 -25.67 0.78
C PHE A 457 -10.32 -26.84 0.89
N PRO A 458 -10.82 -27.15 2.10
CA PRO A 458 -11.90 -28.11 2.26
C PRO A 458 -13.13 -27.70 1.45
N GLU A 459 -13.68 -28.61 0.64
CA GLU A 459 -14.81 -28.35 -0.26
C GLU A 459 -16.04 -27.77 0.47
N ALA A 460 -16.23 -28.15 1.73
CA ALA A 460 -17.28 -27.62 2.58
C ALA A 460 -17.17 -26.10 2.82
N MET A 461 -15.96 -25.53 2.86
CA MET A 461 -15.76 -24.08 3.00
C MET A 461 -16.24 -23.34 1.76
N VAL A 462 -15.84 -23.81 0.57
CA VAL A 462 -16.22 -23.22 -0.72
C VAL A 462 -17.72 -23.36 -0.96
N THR A 463 -18.27 -24.57 -0.77
CA THR A 463 -19.69 -24.87 -0.99
C THR A 463 -20.60 -24.07 -0.03
N SER A 464 -20.19 -23.92 1.22
CA SER A 464 -20.91 -23.12 2.22
C SER A 464 -20.99 -21.64 1.82
N GLY A 465 -19.91 -21.08 1.29
CA GLY A 465 -19.89 -19.70 0.80
C GLY A 465 -20.76 -19.51 -0.45
N LYS A 466 -20.65 -20.40 -1.44
CA LYS A 466 -21.48 -20.37 -2.65
C LYS A 466 -22.97 -20.44 -2.34
N LYS A 467 -23.37 -21.38 -1.49
CA LYS A 467 -24.77 -21.52 -1.05
C LYS A 467 -25.29 -20.24 -0.41
N TRP A 468 -24.47 -19.58 0.42
CA TRP A 468 -24.87 -18.32 1.02
C TRP A 468 -25.06 -17.21 -0.02
N LEU A 469 -24.17 -17.12 -1.02
CA LEU A 469 -24.31 -16.15 -2.11
C LEU A 469 -25.60 -16.38 -2.91
N GLU A 470 -26.00 -17.63 -3.11
CA GLU A 470 -27.27 -17.97 -3.78
C GLU A 470 -28.51 -17.63 -2.94
N GLU A 471 -28.44 -17.83 -1.62
CA GLU A 471 -29.56 -17.59 -0.69
C GLU A 471 -29.76 -16.11 -0.35
N TYR A 472 -28.71 -15.30 -0.40
CA TYR A 472 -28.72 -13.90 0.02
C TYR A 472 -28.16 -12.96 -1.06
N PRO A 473 -28.76 -12.90 -2.27
CA PRO A 473 -28.37 -11.92 -3.28
C PRO A 473 -28.75 -10.50 -2.81
N PRO A 474 -27.93 -9.47 -3.12
CA PRO A 474 -28.22 -8.11 -2.71
C PRO A 474 -29.49 -7.59 -3.40
N SER A 475 -30.30 -6.85 -2.65
CA SER A 475 -31.55 -6.26 -3.16
C SER A 475 -31.32 -5.13 -4.17
N ASP A 476 -30.18 -4.45 -4.10
CA ASP A 476 -29.72 -3.42 -5.01
C ASP A 476 -28.21 -3.59 -5.25
N PHE A 477 -27.76 -3.37 -6.48
CA PHE A 477 -26.35 -3.42 -6.87
C PHE A 477 -25.67 -2.05 -6.80
N LYS A 478 -26.34 -1.03 -6.26
CA LYS A 478 -25.72 0.27 -5.95
C LYS A 478 -25.09 0.27 -4.58
N VAL A 479 -23.89 0.87 -4.48
CA VAL A 479 -23.18 1.08 -3.21
C VAL A 479 -23.91 2.09 -2.33
N ALA A 480 -24.51 3.11 -2.93
CA ALA A 480 -25.40 4.05 -2.27
C ALA A 480 -26.47 4.56 -3.26
N PRO A 481 -27.57 5.19 -2.80
CA PRO A 481 -28.69 5.59 -3.68
C PRO A 481 -28.29 6.50 -4.86
N ASN A 482 -27.22 7.29 -4.70
CA ASN A 482 -26.69 8.25 -5.67
C ASN A 482 -25.45 7.73 -6.44
N THR A 483 -25.12 6.45 -6.33
CA THR A 483 -24.02 5.85 -7.12
C THR A 483 -24.57 5.09 -8.31
N GLU A 484 -23.70 4.85 -9.29
CA GLU A 484 -23.98 3.87 -10.34
C GLU A 484 -24.05 2.46 -9.72
N ALA A 485 -24.78 1.56 -10.39
CA ALA A 485 -24.78 0.17 -10.00
C ALA A 485 -23.41 -0.43 -10.31
N LEU A 486 -22.93 -1.34 -9.44
CA LEU A 486 -21.82 -2.21 -9.77
C LEU A 486 -22.28 -3.09 -10.93
N VAL A 487 -21.87 -2.73 -12.15
CA VAL A 487 -22.19 -3.53 -13.32
C VAL A 487 -21.47 -4.87 -13.14
N ASN A 488 -22.18 -5.98 -13.24
CA ASN A 488 -21.57 -7.27 -13.51
C ASN A 488 -20.80 -7.12 -14.83
N LEU A 489 -19.51 -6.79 -14.76
CA LEU A 489 -18.64 -6.54 -15.93
C LEU A 489 -18.55 -7.76 -16.86
N ASN A 490 -19.12 -8.90 -16.46
CA ASN A 490 -19.37 -10.07 -17.29
C ASN A 490 -20.43 -9.89 -18.40
N GLN A 491 -21.17 -8.76 -18.48
CA GLN A 491 -22.16 -8.54 -19.54
C GLN A 491 -21.71 -7.62 -20.70
N LYS A 492 -20.54 -6.96 -20.61
CA LYS A 492 -20.09 -6.04 -21.68
C LYS A 492 -19.34 -6.71 -22.85
N SER A 493 -19.26 -8.04 -22.86
CA SER A 493 -18.58 -8.84 -23.90
C SER A 493 -19.52 -9.49 -24.93
N GLN A 494 -20.78 -9.07 -25.02
CA GLN A 494 -21.57 -9.33 -26.22
C GLN A 494 -21.62 -8.06 -27.07
N PRO A 495 -20.99 -8.03 -28.27
CA PRO A 495 -21.20 -6.93 -29.18
C PRO A 495 -22.68 -6.87 -29.56
N GLU A 496 -23.29 -5.70 -29.40
CA GLU A 496 -24.62 -5.29 -29.89
C GLU A 496 -24.76 -5.35 -31.43
N ALA A 497 -24.05 -6.25 -32.11
CA ALA A 497 -24.00 -6.34 -33.56
C ALA A 497 -24.97 -7.38 -34.16
N ALA A 498 -25.93 -7.91 -33.40
CA ALA A 498 -26.81 -9.00 -33.89
C ALA A 498 -28.34 -8.77 -33.76
N GLN A 499 -28.81 -7.53 -33.57
CA GLN A 499 -30.26 -7.23 -33.56
C GLN A 499 -30.74 -6.19 -34.59
N THR A 500 -29.92 -5.87 -35.60
CA THR A 500 -30.35 -5.08 -36.79
C THR A 500 -30.20 -5.83 -38.11
N ALA A 501 -30.29 -7.17 -38.06
CA ALA A 501 -30.40 -8.01 -39.26
C ALA A 501 -31.45 -9.10 -39.10
N SER A 502 -32.69 -8.70 -38.84
CA SER A 502 -33.87 -9.49 -39.21
C SER A 502 -34.95 -8.55 -39.70
N ARG A 503 -35.38 -8.86 -40.93
CA ARG A 503 -36.55 -8.38 -41.66
C ARG A 503 -37.78 -8.06 -40.82
#